data_AF-A0A2E1DML1-F1
#
_entry.id   AF-A0A2E1DML1-F1
#
_cell.length_a   1.000
_cell.length_b   1.000
_cell.length_c   1.000
_cell.angle_alpha   90.00
_cell.angle_beta   90.00
_cell.angle_gamma   90.00
#
_symmetry.space_group_name_H-M   'P 1'
#
loop_
_entity.id
_entity.type
_entity.pdbx_description
1 polymer ?
#
loop_
_entity_poly.entity_id
_entity_poly.type
_entity_poly.pdbx_seq_one_letter_code
_entity_poly.pdbx_strand_id
1 'polypeptide(L)'
;MSDTNHDLSRIKWRCRRGTKELDYLLLSYFENHYITATKENQESFKKILTEQDPTIIDYFANPKGISDTSVYQVIRIILGSTESFHIK
;
A
#
# COMPACT_ATOMS: atom_id res chain seq x y z
N MET A 1 -22.01 10.87 -10.41
CA MET A 1 -21.15 9.84 -9.78
C MET A 1 -19.80 9.95 -10.48
N SER A 2 -18.99 10.95 -10.12
CA SER A 2 -17.87 11.38 -10.96
C SER A 2 -16.68 11.83 -10.10
N ASP A 3 -16.33 11.02 -9.11
CA ASP A 3 -15.31 11.39 -8.10
C ASP A 3 -14.10 10.44 -8.09
N THR A 4 -14.06 9.48 -9.02
CA THR A 4 -13.03 8.43 -9.08
C THR A 4 -11.63 9.00 -9.33
N ASN A 5 -11.51 10.06 -10.14
CA ASN A 5 -10.20 10.59 -10.55
C ASN A 5 -9.52 11.46 -9.47
N HIS A 6 -10.33 12.18 -8.67
CA HIS A 6 -9.80 13.04 -7.60
C HIS A 6 -9.31 12.21 -6.41
N ASP A 7 -10.01 11.11 -6.09
CA ASP A 7 -9.63 10.18 -5.03
C ASP A 7 -8.32 9.45 -5.36
N LEU A 8 -8.15 8.99 -6.61
CA LEU A 8 -6.91 8.34 -7.09
C LEU A 8 -5.68 9.26 -6.98
N SER A 9 -5.81 10.52 -7.39
CA SER A 9 -4.72 11.50 -7.30
C SER A 9 -4.31 11.76 -5.85
N ARG A 10 -5.29 11.80 -4.93
CA ARG A 10 -5.04 11.95 -3.48
C ARG A 10 -4.31 10.74 -2.91
N ILE A 11 -4.71 9.54 -3.28
CA ILE A 11 -4.08 8.28 -2.85
C ILE A 11 -2.65 8.21 -3.36
N LYS A 12 -2.42 8.49 -4.65
CA LYS A 12 -1.08 8.55 -5.25
C LYS A 12 -0.17 9.53 -4.50
N TRP A 13 -0.70 10.69 -4.09
CA TRP A 13 0.05 11.65 -3.27
C TRP A 13 0.36 11.13 -1.86
N ARG A 14 -0.53 10.33 -1.25
CA ARG A 14 -0.30 9.72 0.07
C ARG A 14 0.73 8.58 0.05
N CYS A 15 1.00 8.00 -1.13
CA CYS A 15 2.10 7.06 -1.31
C CYS A 15 3.49 7.74 -1.23
N ARG A 16 3.57 9.05 -1.52
CA ARG A 16 4.82 9.81 -1.47
C ARG A 16 5.27 10.02 -0.02
N ARG A 17 6.21 9.20 0.42
CA ARG A 17 6.71 9.13 1.80
C ARG A 17 8.19 9.46 1.90
N GLY A 18 8.69 9.61 3.13
CA GLY A 18 10.04 10.07 3.42
C GLY A 18 11.14 9.10 2.97
N THR A 19 10.81 7.83 2.78
CA THR A 19 11.71 6.77 2.30
C THR A 19 11.37 6.33 0.89
N LYS A 20 12.39 6.28 0.01
CA LYS A 20 12.21 5.90 -1.42
C LYS A 20 11.68 4.48 -1.60
N GLU A 21 12.13 3.55 -0.77
CA GLU A 21 11.65 2.16 -0.82
C GLU A 21 10.16 2.06 -0.51
N LEU A 22 9.69 2.77 0.52
CA LEU A 22 8.29 2.76 0.89
C LEU A 22 7.41 3.42 -0.18
N ASP A 23 7.85 4.55 -0.73
CA ASP A 23 7.20 5.22 -1.86
C ASP A 23 7.07 4.26 -3.06
N TYR A 24 8.16 3.59 -3.43
CA TYR A 24 8.16 2.63 -4.53
C TYR A 24 7.20 1.45 -4.30
N LEU A 25 7.22 0.85 -3.10
CA LEU A 25 6.33 -0.27 -2.74
C LEU A 25 4.85 0.12 -2.85
N LEU A 26 4.48 1.26 -2.24
CA LEU A 26 3.09 1.73 -2.22
C LEU A 26 2.63 2.18 -3.61
N LEU A 27 3.48 2.87 -4.38
CA LEU A 27 3.17 3.27 -5.75
C LEU A 27 3.03 2.07 -6.68
N SER A 28 3.94 1.09 -6.59
CA SER A 28 3.89 -0.12 -7.41
C SER A 28 2.59 -0.89 -7.19
N TYR A 29 2.16 -1.05 -5.94
CA TYR A 29 0.87 -1.65 -5.63
C TYR A 29 -0.30 -0.80 -6.13
N PHE A 30 -0.23 0.52 -5.98
CA PHE A 30 -1.28 1.41 -6.46
C PHE A 30 -1.47 1.33 -7.98
N GLU A 31 -0.39 1.28 -8.75
CA GLU A 31 -0.46 1.28 -10.22
C GLU A 31 -0.82 -0.10 -10.79
N ASN A 32 -0.36 -1.19 -10.16
CA ASN A 32 -0.56 -2.55 -10.69
C ASN A 32 -1.75 -3.30 -10.05
N HIS A 33 -2.00 -3.11 -8.75
CA HIS A 33 -2.99 -3.89 -8.01
C HIS A 33 -4.22 -3.08 -7.58
N TYR A 34 -4.09 -1.81 -7.17
CA TYR A 34 -5.22 -1.06 -6.61
C TYR A 34 -6.39 -0.88 -7.59
N ILE A 35 -6.10 -0.70 -8.89
CA ILE A 35 -7.13 -0.55 -9.95
C ILE A 35 -7.97 -1.83 -10.12
N THR A 36 -7.36 -3.01 -9.92
CA THR A 36 -8.01 -4.33 -10.09
C THR A 36 -8.46 -4.93 -8.76
N ALA A 37 -8.06 -4.33 -7.64
CA ALA A 37 -8.40 -4.77 -6.30
C ALA A 37 -9.89 -4.61 -5.99
N THR A 38 -10.39 -5.49 -5.11
CA THR A 38 -11.76 -5.38 -4.58
C THR A 38 -11.91 -4.13 -3.71
N LYS A 39 -13.16 -3.68 -3.51
CA LYS A 39 -13.44 -2.52 -2.64
C LYS A 39 -12.85 -2.70 -1.24
N GLU A 40 -12.94 -3.89 -0.65
CA GLU A 40 -12.32 -4.19 0.66
C GLU A 40 -10.81 -3.98 0.68
N ASN A 41 -10.10 -4.42 -0.37
CA ASN A 41 -8.66 -4.22 -0.47
C ASN A 41 -8.30 -2.76 -0.69
N GLN A 42 -9.10 -2.02 -1.47
CA GLN A 42 -8.92 -0.59 -1.67
C GLN A 42 -9.12 0.18 -0.35
N GLU A 43 -10.16 -0.14 0.40
CA GLU A 43 -10.41 0.47 1.72
C GLU A 43 -9.30 0.14 2.71
N SER A 44 -8.82 -1.10 2.71
CA SER A 44 -7.70 -1.54 3.56
C SER A 44 -6.40 -0.82 3.19
N PHE A 45 -6.14 -0.60 1.89
CA PHE A 45 -5.02 0.22 1.43
C PHE A 45 -5.14 1.68 1.88
N LYS A 46 -6.35 2.27 1.81
CA LYS A 46 -6.60 3.62 2.33
C LYS A 46 -6.37 3.72 3.84
N LYS A 47 -6.73 2.68 4.62
CA LYS A 47 -6.42 2.59 6.05
C LYS A 47 -4.91 2.62 6.27
N ILE A 48 -4.15 1.80 5.55
CA ILE A 48 -2.67 1.80 5.62
C ILE A 48 -2.13 3.20 5.34
N LEU A 49 -2.60 3.87 4.28
CA LEU A 49 -2.16 5.21 3.93
C LEU A 49 -2.57 6.29 4.95
N THR A 50 -3.49 5.99 5.86
CA THR A 50 -3.88 6.89 6.97
C THR A 50 -2.87 6.81 8.13
N GLU A 51 -2.17 5.68 8.25
CA GLU A 51 -1.17 5.45 9.29
C GLU A 51 0.13 6.26 9.07
N GLN A 52 0.88 6.41 10.16
CA GLN A 52 2.16 7.11 10.16
C GLN A 52 3.27 6.26 9.53
N ASP A 53 4.30 6.92 9.00
CA ASP A 53 5.47 6.26 8.39
C ASP A 53 6.08 5.14 9.25
N PRO A 54 6.40 5.34 10.54
CA PRO A 54 6.96 4.28 11.38
C PRO A 54 6.01 3.08 11.52
N THR A 55 4.70 3.31 11.59
CA THR A 55 3.70 2.23 11.69
C THR A 55 3.67 1.39 10.41
N ILE A 56 3.74 2.05 9.25
CA ILE A 56 3.72 1.34 7.98
C ILE A 56 5.02 0.55 7.79
N ILE A 57 6.16 1.13 8.15
CA ILE A 57 7.45 0.42 8.14
C ILE A 57 7.37 -0.81 9.06
N ASP A 58 6.77 -0.69 10.25
CA ASP A 58 6.56 -1.82 11.15
C ASP A 58 5.67 -2.90 10.52
N TYR A 59 4.60 -2.53 9.82
CA TYR A 59 3.77 -3.49 9.07
C TYR A 59 4.55 -4.25 8.01
N PHE A 60 5.48 -3.59 7.31
CA PHE A 60 6.36 -4.26 6.35
C PHE A 60 7.44 -5.12 7.03
N ALA A 61 7.97 -4.68 8.17
CA ALA A 61 8.99 -5.40 8.93
C ALA A 61 8.43 -6.63 9.66
N ASN A 62 7.20 -6.52 10.19
CA ASN A 62 6.52 -7.56 10.95
C ASN A 62 5.02 -7.67 10.56
N PRO A 63 4.71 -8.16 9.34
CA PRO A 63 3.32 -8.29 8.91
C PRO A 63 2.52 -9.28 9.78
N LYS A 64 3.20 -10.23 10.45
CA LYS A 64 2.54 -11.19 11.36
C LYS A 64 1.98 -10.54 12.62
N GLY A 65 2.41 -9.32 12.96
CA GLY A 65 1.90 -8.56 14.11
C GLY A 65 0.61 -7.78 13.82
N ILE A 66 0.15 -7.74 12.57
CA ILE A 66 -1.02 -6.96 12.17
C ILE A 66 -2.29 -7.70 12.61
N SER A 67 -3.05 -7.08 13.52
CA SER A 67 -4.33 -7.64 13.99
C SER A 67 -5.45 -7.59 12.94
N ASP A 68 -5.42 -6.60 12.04
CA ASP A 68 -6.42 -6.46 10.99
C ASP A 68 -6.06 -7.34 9.78
N THR A 69 -6.89 -8.37 9.54
CA THR A 69 -6.64 -9.35 8.48
C THR A 69 -6.66 -8.71 7.09
N SER A 70 -7.50 -7.70 6.87
CA SER A 70 -7.63 -7.06 5.56
C SER A 70 -6.41 -6.18 5.25
N VAL A 71 -5.90 -5.45 6.26
CA VAL A 71 -4.62 -4.74 6.18
C VAL A 71 -3.47 -5.72 5.93
N TYR A 72 -3.43 -6.82 6.68
CA TYR A 72 -2.41 -7.85 6.53
C TYR A 72 -2.37 -8.44 5.11
N GLN A 73 -3.53 -8.73 4.52
CA GLN A 73 -3.62 -9.23 3.14
C GLN A 73 -3.03 -8.23 2.13
N VAL A 74 -3.36 -6.94 2.26
CA VAL A 74 -2.81 -5.90 1.37
C VAL A 74 -1.29 -5.79 1.51
N ILE A 75 -0.77 -5.75 2.74
CA ILE A 75 0.68 -5.74 3.00
C ILE A 75 1.36 -6.98 2.40
N ARG A 76 0.74 -8.16 2.52
CA ARG A 76 1.25 -9.40 1.92
C ARG A 76 1.27 -9.36 0.39
N ILE A 77 0.30 -8.72 -0.25
CA ILE A 77 0.30 -8.53 -1.71
C ILE A 77 1.43 -7.58 -2.11
N ILE A 78 1.58 -6.46 -1.41
CA ILE A 78 2.66 -5.49 -1.66
C ILE A 78 4.04 -6.16 -1.54
N LEU A 79 4.24 -6.97 -0.49
CA LEU A 79 5.48 -7.74 -0.27
C LEU A 79 5.67 -8.91 -1.24
N GLY A 80 4.58 -9.54 -1.70
CA GLY A 80 4.62 -10.64 -2.67
C GLY A 80 5.01 -10.18 -4.07
N SER A 81 4.64 -8.95 -4.46
CA SER A 81 5.02 -8.39 -5.75
C SER A 81 6.51 -7.99 -5.83
N THR A 82 7.23 -7.98 -4.69
CA THR A 82 8.66 -7.65 -4.59
C THR A 82 9.63 -8.79 -4.93
N GLU A 83 9.19 -9.92 -5.49
CA GLU A 83 10.10 -11.00 -5.97
C GLU A 83 11.04 -10.57 -7.13
N SER A 84 11.02 -9.29 -7.54
CA SER A 84 11.92 -8.74 -8.56
C SER A 84 12.85 -7.63 -8.06
N PHE A 85 12.94 -7.35 -6.76
CA PHE A 85 13.98 -6.45 -6.24
C PHE A 85 15.34 -7.17 -6.16
N HIS A 86 15.88 -7.51 -7.34
CA HIS A 86 17.28 -7.83 -7.51
C HIS A 86 18.06 -6.52 -7.32
N ILE A 87 18.47 -6.26 -6.08
CA ILE A 87 19.53 -5.29 -5.83
C ILE A 87 20.81 -5.92 -6.37
N LYS A 88 21.25 -5.45 -7.53
CA LYS A 88 22.60 -5.68 -8.04
C LYS A 88 23.50 -4.52 -7.63
#